data_AF-A0A5B7A417-F1
#
_entry.id   AF-A0A5B7A417-F1
#
_cell.length_a   1.000
_cell.length_b   1.000
_cell.length_c   1.000
_cell.angle_alpha   90.00
_cell.angle_beta   90.00
_cell.angle_gamma   90.00
#
_symmetry.space_group_name_H-M   'P 1'
#
loop_
_entity.id
_entity.type
_entity.pdbx_description
1 polymer ?
#
loop_
_entity_poly.entity_id
_entity_poly.type
_entity_poly.pdbx_seq_one_letter_code
_entity_poly.pdbx_strand_id
1 'polypeptide(L)'
;MIKSNDILRKQTALKGERKISILVGIFIVFMLHVIGVYWWYRNDDLFYPLFMVPPKAIPPFWHAIFVIMVNDTMARQAAMALKCMLLMYYKNGRGHNFRRQGQMLTLVEYTLLLYRALLPTPVWYRFFLNKDYGSLFSSLTTGLYLTFKLTSVVDKVRSFVAALKALSRKEVHYGSYATSEQVNSAGDLCAICQEKMHAPILLRCKHIFCEDCVSEWFERERTCPLCRALIRPADLRSFGDGSTSLFFQLF
;
A
#
# COMPACT_ATOMS: atom_id res chain seq x y z
N MET A 1 -10.06 -11.55 -5.47
CA MET A 1 -9.32 -10.47 -4.76
C MET A 1 -9.02 -10.81 -3.31
N ILE A 2 -10.01 -11.08 -2.44
CA ILE A 2 -9.78 -11.37 -1.00
C ILE A 2 -8.77 -12.51 -0.80
N LYS A 3 -9.06 -13.69 -1.36
CA LYS A 3 -8.17 -14.86 -1.27
C LYS A 3 -6.75 -14.59 -1.79
N SER A 4 -6.63 -13.87 -2.91
CA SER A 4 -5.32 -13.51 -3.47
C SER A 4 -4.55 -12.55 -2.55
N ASN A 5 -5.23 -11.65 -1.86
CA ASN A 5 -4.62 -10.73 -0.89
C ASN A 5 -4.07 -11.52 0.31
N ASP A 6 -4.82 -12.50 0.82
CA ASP A 6 -4.35 -13.37 1.90
C ASP A 6 -3.17 -14.25 1.47
N ILE A 7 -3.21 -14.79 0.26
CA ILE A 7 -2.10 -15.57 -0.31
C ILE A 7 -0.86 -14.68 -0.43
N LEU A 8 -1.00 -13.46 -0.94
CA LEU A 8 0.12 -12.53 -1.09
C LEU A 8 0.75 -12.21 0.27
N ARG A 9 -0.05 -11.92 1.29
CA ARG A 9 0.43 -11.70 2.66
C ARG A 9 1.20 -12.89 3.22
N LYS A 10 0.68 -14.11 3.00
CA LYS A 10 1.39 -15.35 3.36
C LYS A 10 2.74 -15.46 2.62
N GLN A 11 2.78 -15.19 1.31
CA GLN A 11 4.04 -15.23 0.55
C GLN A 11 5.03 -14.13 0.99
N THR A 12 4.55 -12.96 1.38
CA THR A 12 5.39 -11.91 1.98
C THR A 12 6.07 -12.43 3.25
N ALA A 13 5.30 -13.07 4.14
CA ALA A 13 5.79 -13.59 5.41
C ALA A 13 6.82 -14.73 5.27
N LEU A 14 6.72 -15.56 4.23
CA LEU A 14 7.65 -16.67 3.96
C LEU A 14 9.05 -16.23 3.51
N LYS A 15 9.26 -14.96 3.13
CA LYS A 15 10.58 -14.42 2.72
C LYS A 15 11.29 -15.31 1.69
N GLY A 16 12.46 -15.89 2.01
CA GLY A 16 13.25 -16.74 1.12
C GLY A 16 12.55 -18.05 0.74
N GLU A 17 11.66 -18.55 1.60
CA GLU A 17 10.91 -19.80 1.39
C GLU A 17 9.63 -19.60 0.55
N ARG A 18 9.37 -18.37 0.08
CA ARG A 18 8.18 -18.10 -0.73
C ARG A 18 8.21 -18.86 -2.06
N LYS A 19 7.03 -19.32 -2.48
CA LYS A 19 6.83 -20.10 -3.71
C LYS A 19 6.66 -19.16 -4.90
N ILE A 20 7.71 -19.03 -5.73
CA ILE A 20 7.68 -18.16 -6.94
C ILE A 20 6.54 -18.55 -7.87
N SER A 21 6.27 -19.84 -8.06
CA SER A 21 5.21 -20.33 -8.94
C SER A 21 3.82 -19.77 -8.57
N ILE A 22 3.53 -19.61 -7.28
CA ILE A 22 2.28 -19.01 -6.80
C ILE A 22 2.22 -17.53 -7.19
N LEU A 23 3.31 -16.78 -7.00
CA LEU A 23 3.37 -15.36 -7.35
C LEU A 23 3.27 -15.12 -8.85
N VAL A 24 3.93 -15.96 -9.66
CA VAL A 24 3.82 -15.95 -11.13
C VAL A 24 2.39 -16.24 -11.56
N GLY A 25 1.74 -17.25 -10.97
CA GLY A 25 0.34 -17.56 -11.27
C GLY A 25 -0.60 -16.39 -10.97
N ILE A 26 -0.46 -15.75 -9.80
CA ILE A 26 -1.26 -14.55 -9.45
C ILE A 26 -0.98 -13.40 -10.43
N PHE A 27 0.30 -13.15 -10.75
CA PHE A 27 0.69 -12.11 -11.69
C PHE A 27 0.05 -12.32 -13.07
N ILE A 28 0.18 -13.53 -13.64
CA ILE A 28 -0.36 -13.86 -14.96
C ILE A 28 -1.89 -13.69 -14.97
N VAL A 29 -2.59 -14.28 -13.99
CA VAL A 29 -4.06 -14.20 -13.93
C VAL A 29 -4.53 -12.75 -13.85
N PHE A 30 -3.90 -11.92 -13.02
CA PHE A 30 -4.29 -10.51 -12.91
C PHE A 30 -3.94 -9.71 -14.16
N MET A 31 -2.77 -9.91 -14.76
CA MET A 31 -2.40 -9.20 -15.99
C MET A 31 -3.30 -9.61 -17.16
N LEU A 32 -3.59 -10.89 -17.33
CA LEU A 32 -4.52 -11.37 -18.35
C LEU A 32 -5.92 -10.80 -18.16
N HIS A 33 -6.41 -10.73 -16.91
CA HIS A 33 -7.72 -10.16 -16.62
C HIS A 33 -7.76 -8.65 -16.91
N VAL A 34 -6.75 -7.89 -16.47
CA VAL A 34 -6.64 -6.45 -16.76
C VAL A 34 -6.60 -6.18 -18.26
N ILE A 35 -5.73 -6.90 -18.97
CA ILE A 35 -5.59 -6.75 -20.44
C ILE A 35 -6.87 -7.17 -21.14
N GLY A 36 -7.48 -8.29 -20.74
CA GLY A 36 -8.71 -8.81 -21.35
C GLY A 36 -9.89 -7.87 -21.20
N VAL A 37 -10.11 -7.30 -20.01
CA VAL A 37 -11.18 -6.31 -19.77
C VAL A 37 -10.98 -5.08 -20.65
N TYR A 38 -9.77 -4.51 -20.67
CA TYR A 38 -9.47 -3.33 -21.47
C TYR A 38 -9.57 -3.61 -22.97
N TRP A 39 -9.13 -4.78 -23.43
CA TRP A 39 -9.27 -5.19 -24.82
C TRP A 39 -10.74 -5.36 -25.23
N TRP A 40 -11.55 -5.98 -24.38
CA TRP A 40 -12.99 -6.18 -24.62
C TRP A 40 -13.74 -4.85 -24.74
N TYR A 41 -13.43 -3.91 -23.86
CA TYR A 41 -14.10 -2.61 -23.77
C TYR A 41 -13.37 -1.46 -24.49
N ARG A 42 -12.53 -1.79 -25.48
CA ARG A 42 -11.73 -0.81 -26.25
C ARG A 42 -12.52 0.29 -26.95
N ASN A 43 -13.79 0.04 -27.24
CA ASN A 43 -14.66 0.98 -27.94
C ASN A 43 -15.56 1.79 -27.00
N ASP A 44 -15.63 1.44 -25.70
CA ASP A 44 -16.56 2.01 -24.73
C ASP A 44 -15.93 3.11 -23.86
N ASP A 45 -14.84 3.74 -24.33
CA ASP A 45 -14.14 4.85 -23.67
C ASP A 45 -13.71 4.57 -22.20
N LEU A 46 -13.64 3.29 -21.78
CA LEU A 46 -13.30 2.87 -20.42
C LEU A 46 -11.88 3.25 -19.98
N PHE A 47 -11.00 3.57 -20.93
CA PHE A 47 -9.61 3.96 -20.70
C PHE A 47 -9.45 5.43 -20.32
N TYR A 48 -10.39 6.31 -20.68
CA TYR A 48 -10.23 7.75 -20.48
C TYR A 48 -9.97 8.11 -19.00
N PRO A 49 -10.73 7.56 -18.02
CA PRO A 49 -10.48 7.84 -16.61
C PRO A 49 -9.12 7.37 -16.10
N LEU A 50 -8.50 6.33 -16.69
CA LEU A 50 -7.16 5.90 -16.30
C LEU A 50 -6.11 6.99 -16.50
N PHE A 51 -6.30 7.79 -17.55
CA PHE A 51 -5.41 8.89 -17.90
C PHE A 51 -5.93 10.24 -17.39
N MET A 52 -6.87 10.22 -16.42
CA MET A 52 -7.50 11.41 -15.84
C MET A 52 -8.20 12.29 -16.89
N VAL A 53 -8.67 11.69 -17.98
CA VAL A 53 -9.42 12.37 -19.04
C VAL A 53 -10.92 12.14 -18.82
N PRO A 54 -11.77 13.19 -18.87
CA PRO A 54 -13.21 13.03 -18.75
C PRO A 54 -13.80 12.22 -19.92
N PRO A 55 -14.88 11.45 -19.69
CA PRO A 55 -15.61 10.77 -20.76
C PRO A 55 -16.13 11.74 -21.83
N LYS A 56 -16.14 11.32 -23.10
CA LYS A 56 -16.60 12.16 -24.22
C LYS A 56 -18.07 12.57 -24.06
N ALA A 57 -18.94 11.59 -23.81
CA ALA A 57 -20.34 11.81 -23.54
C ALA A 57 -20.60 11.98 -22.04
N ILE A 58 -21.72 12.59 -21.68
CA ILE A 58 -22.18 12.63 -20.29
C ILE A 58 -22.69 11.22 -19.95
N PRO A 59 -22.05 10.49 -19.01
CA PRO A 59 -22.45 9.13 -18.72
C PRO A 59 -23.78 9.12 -17.94
N PRO A 60 -24.72 8.21 -18.24
CA PRO A 60 -25.80 7.90 -17.32
C PRO A 60 -25.26 7.45 -15.96
N PHE A 61 -26.02 7.66 -14.88
CA PHE A 61 -25.57 7.36 -13.51
C PHE A 61 -24.98 5.94 -13.37
N TRP A 62 -25.70 4.92 -13.83
CA TRP A 62 -25.25 3.54 -13.72
C TRP A 62 -24.02 3.24 -14.59
N HIS A 63 -23.90 3.90 -15.74
CA HIS A 63 -22.71 3.77 -16.57
C HIS A 63 -21.49 4.42 -15.90
N ALA A 64 -21.66 5.58 -15.25
CA ALA A 64 -20.61 6.22 -14.45
C ALA A 64 -20.12 5.29 -13.33
N ILE A 65 -21.05 4.72 -12.55
CA ILE A 65 -20.73 3.76 -11.48
C ILE A 65 -19.98 2.54 -12.04
N PHE A 66 -20.44 1.97 -13.16
CA PHE A 66 -19.79 0.84 -13.81
C PHE A 66 -18.35 1.17 -14.22
N VAL A 67 -18.15 2.28 -14.93
CA VAL A 67 -16.81 2.72 -15.37
C VAL A 67 -15.87 2.91 -14.18
N ILE A 68 -16.33 3.54 -13.10
CA ILE A 68 -15.54 3.77 -11.89
C ILE A 68 -15.19 2.43 -11.21
N MET A 69 -16.16 1.54 -11.05
CA MET A 69 -15.96 0.25 -10.37
C MET A 69 -15.00 -0.67 -11.13
N VAL A 70 -15.12 -0.71 -12.46
CA VAL A 70 -14.21 -1.49 -13.32
C VAL A 70 -12.80 -0.94 -13.21
N ASN A 71 -12.61 0.37 -13.39
CA ASN A 71 -11.30 1.02 -13.31
C ASN A 71 -10.65 0.85 -11.91
N ASP A 72 -11.41 1.00 -10.83
CA ASP A 72 -10.94 0.75 -9.46
C ASP A 72 -10.45 -0.69 -9.28
N THR A 73 -11.21 -1.65 -9.82
CA THR A 73 -10.86 -3.08 -9.76
C THR A 73 -9.60 -3.38 -10.57
N MET A 74 -9.48 -2.83 -11.79
CA MET A 74 -8.33 -3.04 -12.67
C MET A 74 -7.06 -2.44 -12.07
N ALA A 75 -7.13 -1.20 -11.57
CA ALA A 75 -6.01 -0.55 -10.90
C ALA A 75 -5.54 -1.38 -9.69
N ARG A 76 -6.48 -1.95 -8.92
CA ARG A 76 -6.15 -2.82 -7.78
C ARG A 76 -5.46 -4.12 -8.19
N GLN A 77 -5.93 -4.76 -9.25
CA GLN A 77 -5.30 -5.97 -9.79
C GLN A 77 -3.89 -5.69 -10.32
N ALA A 78 -3.71 -4.58 -11.06
CA ALA A 78 -2.41 -4.15 -11.56
C ALA A 78 -1.42 -3.90 -10.41
N ALA A 79 -1.85 -3.25 -9.33
CA ALA A 79 -1.00 -3.05 -8.16
C ALA A 79 -0.67 -4.36 -7.42
N MET A 80 -1.62 -5.30 -7.31
CA MET A 80 -1.31 -6.62 -6.75
C MET A 80 -0.32 -7.39 -7.62
N ALA A 81 -0.40 -7.27 -8.96
CA ALA A 81 0.59 -7.83 -9.87
C ALA A 81 1.97 -7.18 -9.67
N LEU A 82 2.04 -5.86 -9.51
CA LEU A 82 3.28 -5.14 -9.19
C LEU A 82 3.89 -5.61 -7.86
N LYS A 83 3.07 -5.82 -6.82
CA LYS A 83 3.52 -6.38 -5.53
C LYS A 83 4.09 -7.79 -5.72
N CYS A 84 3.47 -8.64 -6.54
CA CYS A 84 4.01 -9.97 -6.87
C CYS A 84 5.40 -9.86 -7.52
N MET A 85 5.58 -8.93 -8.47
CA MET A 85 6.90 -8.68 -9.08
C MET A 85 7.94 -8.24 -8.06
N LEU A 86 7.58 -7.31 -7.15
CA LEU A 86 8.47 -6.88 -6.07
C LEU A 86 8.86 -8.05 -5.15
N LEU A 87 7.90 -8.90 -4.77
CA LEU A 87 8.19 -10.08 -3.94
C LEU A 87 9.10 -11.08 -4.65
N MET A 88 8.96 -11.27 -5.96
CA MET A 88 9.85 -12.12 -6.75
C MET A 88 11.27 -11.54 -6.83
N TYR A 89 11.38 -10.22 -7.07
CA TYR A 89 12.66 -9.51 -7.14
C TYR A 89 13.46 -9.61 -5.84
N TYR A 90 12.79 -9.45 -4.68
CA TYR A 90 13.46 -9.49 -3.38
C TYR A 90 13.59 -10.90 -2.76
N LYS A 91 13.25 -11.98 -3.48
CA LYS A 91 13.27 -13.35 -2.92
C LYS A 91 14.63 -13.72 -2.31
N ASN A 92 15.71 -13.45 -3.02
CA ASN A 92 17.07 -13.82 -2.61
C ASN A 92 17.73 -12.76 -1.71
N GLY A 93 16.93 -11.84 -1.14
CA GLY A 93 17.43 -10.81 -0.24
C GLY A 93 17.85 -11.35 1.13
N ARG A 94 18.64 -10.55 1.87
CA ARG A 94 18.95 -10.73 3.31
C ARG A 94 18.43 -9.54 4.10
N GLY A 95 18.14 -9.69 5.40
CA GLY A 95 17.77 -8.65 6.38
C GLY A 95 17.31 -7.30 5.79
N HIS A 96 18.27 -6.40 5.55
CA HIS A 96 18.09 -5.08 4.92
C HIS A 96 17.20 -5.06 3.66
N ASN A 97 17.33 -6.04 2.77
CA ASN A 97 16.52 -6.17 1.56
C ASN A 97 15.04 -6.44 1.87
N PHE A 98 14.72 -7.15 2.96
CA PHE A 98 13.33 -7.38 3.38
C PHE A 98 12.69 -6.13 3.98
N ARG A 99 13.47 -5.31 4.71
CA ARG A 99 13.02 -3.98 5.16
C ARG A 99 12.69 -3.10 3.96
N ARG A 100 13.61 -3.00 2.99
CA ARG A 100 13.38 -2.24 1.75
C ARG A 100 12.19 -2.77 0.95
N GLN A 101 12.00 -4.10 0.90
CA GLN A 101 10.83 -4.73 0.30
C GLN A 101 9.54 -4.24 0.98
N GLY A 102 9.45 -4.25 2.31
CA GLY A 102 8.28 -3.78 3.05
C GLY A 102 7.97 -2.30 2.81
N GLN A 103 8.99 -1.45 2.77
CA GLN A 103 8.82 -0.02 2.44
C GLN A 103 8.35 0.17 0.99
N MET A 104 8.88 -0.58 0.03
CA MET A 104 8.44 -0.55 -1.36
C MET A 104 6.99 -1.03 -1.52
N LEU A 105 6.57 -2.09 -0.82
CA LEU A 105 5.18 -2.57 -0.81
C LEU A 105 4.24 -1.49 -0.25
N THR A 106 4.68 -0.81 0.81
CA THR A 106 3.95 0.33 1.40
C THR A 106 3.82 1.49 0.43
N LEU A 107 4.91 1.85 -0.27
CA LEU A 107 4.87 2.90 -1.29
C LEU A 107 3.93 2.54 -2.43
N VAL A 108 3.97 1.30 -2.94
CA VAL A 108 3.06 0.84 -3.99
C VAL A 108 1.60 0.98 -3.55
N GLU A 109 1.26 0.60 -2.31
CA GLU A 109 -0.10 0.74 -1.82
C GLU A 109 -0.54 2.20 -1.70
N TYR A 110 0.30 3.08 -1.15
CA TYR A 110 -0.06 4.50 -1.03
C TYR A 110 -0.16 5.21 -2.38
N THR A 111 0.69 4.82 -3.34
CA THR A 111 0.58 5.28 -4.73
C THR A 111 -0.75 4.84 -5.33
N LEU A 112 -1.13 3.57 -5.15
CA LEU A 112 -2.40 3.04 -5.61
C LEU A 112 -3.60 3.72 -4.93
N LEU A 113 -3.54 3.97 -3.62
CA LEU A 113 -4.62 4.64 -2.89
C LEU A 113 -4.85 6.06 -3.38
N LEU A 114 -3.77 6.79 -3.69
CA LEU A 114 -3.83 8.11 -4.31
C LEU A 114 -4.40 8.03 -5.73
N TYR A 115 -3.89 7.12 -6.56
CA TYR A 115 -4.37 6.95 -7.94
C TYR A 115 -5.86 6.57 -7.99
N ARG A 116 -6.29 5.62 -7.16
CA ARG A 116 -7.70 5.21 -7.05
C ARG A 116 -8.59 6.30 -6.48
N ALA A 117 -8.05 7.20 -5.66
CA ALA A 117 -8.77 8.39 -5.25
C ALA A 117 -8.98 9.34 -6.42
N LEU A 118 -8.11 9.37 -7.43
CA LEU A 118 -8.27 10.28 -8.56
C LEU A 118 -9.19 9.72 -9.65
N LEU A 119 -9.24 8.40 -9.85
CA LEU A 119 -10.01 7.73 -10.92
C LEU A 119 -11.50 8.17 -11.07
N PRO A 120 -12.29 8.35 -9.99
CA PRO A 120 -13.67 8.78 -10.12
C PRO A 120 -13.84 10.24 -10.58
N THR A 121 -12.83 11.08 -10.35
CA THR A 121 -12.87 12.54 -10.57
C THR A 121 -13.31 12.92 -11.98
N PRO A 122 -12.66 12.44 -13.07
CA PRO A 122 -13.05 12.80 -14.43
C PRO A 122 -14.48 12.38 -14.79
N VAL A 123 -14.95 11.25 -14.25
CA VAL A 123 -16.29 10.71 -14.52
C VAL A 123 -17.35 11.55 -13.80
N TRP A 124 -17.18 11.78 -12.50
CA TRP A 124 -18.13 12.58 -11.71
C TRP A 124 -18.13 14.05 -12.09
N TYR A 125 -16.96 14.62 -12.41
CA TYR A 125 -16.88 15.97 -12.92
C TYR A 125 -17.72 16.14 -14.18
N ARG A 126 -17.63 15.20 -15.13
CA ARG A 126 -18.45 15.20 -16.34
C ARG A 126 -19.95 15.00 -16.05
N PHE A 127 -20.27 14.15 -15.08
CA PHE A 127 -21.65 13.87 -14.67
C PHE A 127 -22.33 15.08 -14.01
N PHE A 128 -21.66 15.73 -13.04
CA PHE A 128 -22.23 16.85 -12.29
C PHE A 128 -22.27 18.15 -13.10
N LEU A 129 -21.39 18.32 -14.10
CA LEU A 129 -21.47 19.43 -15.05
C LEU A 129 -22.63 19.33 -16.05
N ASN A 130 -23.49 18.32 -15.94
CA ASN A 130 -24.65 18.21 -16.80
C ASN A 130 -25.66 19.33 -16.50
N LYS A 131 -25.79 20.27 -17.46
CA LYS A 131 -26.71 21.42 -17.37
C LYS A 131 -28.17 21.03 -17.53
N ASP A 132 -28.49 19.82 -18.01
CA ASP A 132 -29.86 19.33 -18.16
C ASP A 132 -30.58 19.21 -16.81
N TYR A 133 -29.83 19.06 -15.72
CA TYR A 133 -30.36 19.08 -14.34
C TYR A 133 -30.64 20.49 -13.80
N GLY A 134 -30.36 21.53 -14.59
CA GLY A 134 -30.40 22.93 -14.18
C GLY A 134 -29.02 23.49 -13.84
N SER A 135 -28.73 24.71 -14.32
CA SER A 135 -27.42 25.35 -14.19
C SER A 135 -26.98 25.56 -12.75
N LEU A 136 -27.90 25.98 -11.87
CA LEU A 136 -27.62 26.19 -10.44
C LEU A 136 -27.30 24.88 -9.73
N PHE A 137 -28.09 23.83 -9.96
CA PHE A 137 -27.88 22.51 -9.35
C PHE A 137 -26.55 21.89 -9.81
N SER A 138 -26.26 21.97 -11.12
CA SER A 138 -25.00 21.49 -11.68
C SER A 138 -23.78 22.21 -11.09
N SER A 139 -23.82 23.54 -10.98
CA SER A 139 -22.72 24.32 -10.40
C SER A 139 -22.51 24.00 -8.91
N LEU A 140 -23.60 23.91 -8.13
CA LEU A 140 -23.53 23.66 -6.69
C LEU A 140 -23.00 22.25 -6.39
N THR A 141 -23.55 21.22 -7.05
CA THR A 141 -23.13 19.83 -6.84
C THR A 141 -21.69 19.60 -7.28
N THR A 142 -21.27 20.17 -8.41
CA THR A 142 -19.88 20.11 -8.87
C THR A 142 -18.94 20.78 -7.86
N GLY A 143 -19.28 21.98 -7.37
CA GLY A 143 -18.47 22.69 -6.38
C GLY A 143 -18.33 21.93 -5.06
N LEU A 144 -19.43 21.37 -4.55
CA LEU A 144 -19.43 20.56 -3.34
C LEU A 144 -18.60 19.28 -3.51
N TYR A 145 -18.78 18.58 -4.64
CA TYR A 145 -18.00 17.38 -4.98
C TYR A 145 -16.50 17.68 -5.01
N LEU A 146 -16.08 18.71 -5.75
CA LEU A 146 -14.67 19.08 -5.88
C LEU A 146 -14.05 19.48 -4.54
N THR A 147 -14.82 20.12 -3.65
CA THR A 147 -14.37 20.50 -2.30
C THR A 147 -14.08 19.28 -1.44
N PHE A 148 -15.03 18.33 -1.34
CA PHE A 148 -14.80 17.07 -0.62
C PHE A 148 -13.71 16.22 -1.28
N LYS A 149 -13.58 16.31 -2.60
CA LYS A 149 -12.55 15.58 -3.33
C LYS A 149 -11.17 16.11 -3.02
N LEU A 150 -11.00 17.43 -2.98
CA LEU A 150 -9.73 18.08 -2.68
C LEU A 150 -9.23 17.67 -1.28
N THR A 151 -10.11 17.72 -0.26
CA THR A 151 -9.72 17.32 1.10
C THR A 151 -9.29 15.85 1.17
N SER A 152 -10.06 14.95 0.53
CA SER A 152 -9.72 13.52 0.43
C SER A 152 -8.38 13.28 -0.26
N VAL A 153 -8.11 13.95 -1.39
CA VAL A 153 -6.85 13.84 -2.13
C VAL A 153 -5.67 14.37 -1.31
N VAL A 154 -5.83 15.49 -0.60
CA VAL A 154 -4.78 16.06 0.26
C VAL A 154 -4.33 15.05 1.32
N ASP A 155 -5.24 14.33 1.96
CA ASP A 155 -4.88 13.31 2.96
C ASP A 155 -4.15 12.11 2.34
N LYS A 156 -4.51 11.71 1.11
CA LYS A 156 -3.77 10.67 0.36
C LYS A 156 -2.39 11.14 -0.06
N VAL A 157 -2.24 12.39 -0.50
CA VAL A 157 -0.94 12.98 -0.85
C VAL A 157 -0.03 13.04 0.37
N ARG A 158 -0.52 13.51 1.52
CA ARG A 158 0.24 13.50 2.78
C ARG A 158 0.74 12.09 3.13
N SER A 159 -0.13 11.09 3.00
CA SER A 159 0.19 9.69 3.25
C SER A 159 1.25 9.14 2.28
N PHE A 160 1.11 9.46 0.99
CA PHE A 160 2.08 9.10 -0.06
C PHE A 160 3.45 9.74 0.17
N VAL A 161 3.49 11.04 0.49
CA VAL A 161 4.74 11.75 0.82
C VAL A 161 5.37 11.16 2.07
N ALA A 162 4.59 10.78 3.09
CA ALA A 162 5.12 10.10 4.27
C ALA A 162 5.73 8.73 3.92
N ALA A 163 5.12 7.96 3.01
CA ALA A 163 5.66 6.69 2.52
C ALA A 163 6.96 6.90 1.70
N LEU A 164 7.02 7.91 0.84
CA LEU A 164 8.24 8.29 0.12
C LEU A 164 9.37 8.67 1.08
N LYS A 165 9.07 9.51 2.08
CA LYS A 165 10.05 9.89 3.11
C LYS A 165 10.54 8.67 3.90
N ALA A 166 9.69 7.65 4.10
CA ALA A 166 10.08 6.42 4.78
C ALA A 166 11.16 5.62 4.03
N LEU A 167 11.24 5.73 2.69
CA LEU A 167 12.33 5.13 1.91
C LEU A 167 13.71 5.75 2.20
N SER A 168 13.73 7.04 2.54
CA SER A 168 14.97 7.78 2.83
C SER A 168 15.39 7.69 4.29
N ARG A 169 14.51 7.26 5.20
CA ARG A 169 14.83 7.17 6.63
C ARG A 169 15.74 5.97 6.90
N LYS A 170 17.04 6.24 6.98
CA LYS A 170 18.03 5.32 7.58
C LYS A 170 17.85 5.16 9.09
N GLU A 171 17.20 6.11 9.79
CA GLU A 171 17.29 6.20 11.25
C GLU A 171 16.33 5.30 12.04
N VAL A 172 16.95 4.61 13.00
CA VAL A 172 16.38 3.77 14.06
C VAL A 172 15.82 4.68 15.17
N HIS A 173 14.60 5.21 15.01
CA HIS A 173 13.98 6.06 16.04
C HIS A 173 13.47 5.31 17.28
N TYR A 174 13.70 4.00 17.40
CA TYR A 174 13.18 3.16 18.48
C TYR A 174 14.18 2.87 19.62
N GLY A 175 15.46 3.22 19.45
CA GLY A 175 16.51 2.90 20.42
C GLY A 175 17.90 3.38 20.00
N SER A 176 18.92 2.90 20.70
CA SER A 176 20.34 3.13 20.39
C SER A 176 21.08 1.79 20.30
N TYR A 177 22.23 1.75 19.62
CA TYR A 177 23.08 0.56 19.67
C TYR A 177 23.49 0.25 21.12
N ALA A 178 23.37 -1.01 21.52
CA ALA A 178 23.75 -1.48 22.83
C ALA A 178 25.27 -1.70 22.91
N THR A 179 25.88 -1.40 24.06
CA THR A 179 27.28 -1.74 24.31
C THR A 179 27.43 -3.23 24.64
N SER A 180 28.65 -3.77 24.51
CA SER A 180 28.93 -5.17 24.83
C SER A 180 28.60 -5.52 26.28
N GLU A 181 28.80 -4.59 27.22
CA GLU A 181 28.46 -4.78 28.64
C GLU A 181 26.94 -4.89 28.83
N GLN A 182 26.16 -4.07 28.11
CA GLN A 182 24.70 -4.12 28.14
C GLN A 182 24.17 -5.44 27.57
N VAL A 183 24.77 -5.94 26.50
CA VAL A 183 24.42 -7.25 25.93
C VAL A 183 24.76 -8.38 26.90
N ASN A 184 25.95 -8.36 27.49
CA ASN A 184 26.38 -9.39 28.44
C ASN A 184 25.49 -9.45 29.70
N SER A 185 24.99 -8.30 30.16
CA SER A 185 24.08 -8.23 31.31
C SER A 185 22.64 -8.63 30.99
N ALA A 186 22.18 -8.42 29.75
CA ALA A 186 20.83 -8.79 29.31
C ALA A 186 20.71 -10.25 28.80
N GLY A 187 21.86 -10.92 28.59
CA GLY A 187 21.94 -12.18 27.86
C GLY A 187 22.27 -11.93 26.39
N ASP A 188 23.17 -12.75 25.83
CA ASP A 188 23.72 -12.58 24.48
C ASP A 188 22.81 -13.11 23.37
N LEU A 189 21.70 -13.76 23.72
CA LEU A 189 20.71 -14.30 22.78
C LEU A 189 19.55 -13.33 22.55
N CYS A 190 19.19 -13.11 21.28
CA CYS A 190 18.04 -12.31 20.91
C CYS A 190 16.73 -13.09 21.16
N ALA A 191 15.79 -12.51 21.91
CA ALA A 191 14.50 -13.17 22.17
C ALA A 191 13.60 -13.35 20.92
N ILE A 192 13.93 -12.73 19.78
CA ILE A 192 13.18 -12.89 18.52
C ILE A 192 13.75 -14.03 17.67
N CYS A 193 15.05 -14.02 17.35
CA CYS A 193 15.66 -15.08 16.52
C CYS A 193 16.25 -16.24 17.33
N GLN A 194 16.37 -16.11 18.65
CA GLN A 194 16.98 -17.10 19.56
C GLN A 194 18.45 -17.41 19.23
N GLU A 195 19.11 -16.53 18.48
CA GLU A 195 20.54 -16.60 18.13
C GLU A 195 21.31 -15.46 18.81
N LYS A 196 22.64 -15.52 18.76
CA LYS A 196 23.51 -14.47 19.29
C LYS A 196 23.21 -13.12 18.63
N MET A 197 23.09 -12.07 19.44
CA MET A 197 22.70 -10.75 18.94
C MET A 197 23.70 -10.18 17.94
N HIS A 198 23.22 -9.83 16.75
CA HIS A 198 23.97 -9.11 15.73
C HIS A 198 23.45 -7.66 15.64
N ALA A 199 24.36 -6.68 15.72
CA ALA A 199 24.02 -5.25 15.78
C ALA A 199 22.91 -4.96 16.81
N PRO A 200 23.16 -5.22 18.11
CA PRO A 200 22.14 -5.15 19.14
C PRO A 200 21.63 -3.72 19.35
N ILE A 201 20.31 -3.55 19.40
CA ILE A 201 19.64 -2.28 19.69
C ILE A 201 18.97 -2.33 21.05
N LEU A 202 19.34 -1.39 21.92
CA LEU A 202 18.68 -1.10 23.17
C LEU A 202 17.46 -0.21 22.92
N LEU A 203 16.26 -0.76 23.14
CA LEU A 203 15.02 0.00 23.08
C LEU A 203 14.90 0.99 24.26
N ARG A 204 14.02 1.99 24.11
CA ARG A 204 13.70 2.94 25.19
C ARG A 204 13.16 2.26 26.47
N CYS A 205 12.51 1.10 26.31
CA CYS A 205 12.05 0.25 27.42
C CYS A 205 13.13 -0.67 28.01
N LYS A 206 14.40 -0.48 27.62
CA LYS A 206 15.60 -1.21 28.08
C LYS A 206 15.75 -2.67 27.64
N HIS A 207 14.89 -3.17 26.75
CA HIS A 207 15.08 -4.49 26.13
C HIS A 207 16.02 -4.42 24.91
N ILE A 208 16.80 -5.48 24.68
CA ILE A 208 17.82 -5.56 23.62
C ILE A 208 17.46 -6.67 22.62
N PHE A 209 17.58 -6.36 21.33
CA PHE A 209 17.33 -7.29 20.23
C PHE A 209 18.31 -7.02 19.07
N CYS A 210 18.45 -7.95 18.12
CA CYS A 210 19.11 -7.63 16.84
C CYS A 210 18.38 -6.48 16.14
N GLU A 211 19.12 -5.56 15.52
CA GLU A 211 18.55 -4.45 14.74
C GLU A 211 17.53 -4.91 13.71
N ASP A 212 17.88 -5.95 12.93
CA ASP A 212 17.03 -6.51 11.89
C ASP A 212 15.74 -7.13 12.47
N CYS A 213 15.86 -7.87 13.58
CA CYS A 213 14.73 -8.55 14.21
C CYS A 213 13.70 -7.54 14.74
N VAL A 214 14.18 -6.52 15.45
CA VAL A 214 13.29 -5.54 16.07
C VAL A 214 12.75 -4.51 15.06
N SER A 215 13.55 -4.18 14.02
CA SER A 215 13.06 -3.43 12.86
C SER A 215 11.87 -4.13 12.21
N GLU A 216 11.99 -5.45 11.97
CA GLU A 216 10.93 -6.23 11.36
C GLU A 216 9.70 -6.33 12.26
N TRP A 217 9.88 -6.53 13.56
CA TRP A 217 8.78 -6.51 14.52
C TRP A 217 8.00 -5.19 14.43
N PHE A 218 8.71 -4.06 14.34
CA PHE A 218 8.10 -2.73 14.25
C PHE A 218 7.45 -2.38 12.90
N GLU A 219 7.54 -3.25 11.89
CA GLU A 219 6.74 -3.13 10.67
C GLU A 219 5.30 -3.62 10.88
N ARG A 220 5.06 -4.47 11.88
CA ARG A 220 3.73 -5.05 12.17
C ARG A 220 3.16 -4.53 13.48
N GLU A 221 3.99 -4.49 14.50
CA GLU A 221 3.63 -4.09 15.85
C GLU A 221 4.27 -2.75 16.21
N ARG A 222 3.77 -2.08 17.26
CA ARG A 222 4.38 -0.82 17.77
C ARG A 222 4.95 -0.95 19.16
N THR A 223 4.84 -2.14 19.73
CA THR A 223 5.11 -2.45 21.12
C THR A 223 6.37 -3.30 21.25
N CYS A 224 7.05 -3.25 22.38
CA CYS A 224 8.19 -4.13 22.64
C CYS A 224 7.73 -5.60 22.65
N PRO A 225 8.45 -6.55 22.00
CA PRO A 225 8.11 -7.97 22.01
C PRO A 225 8.04 -8.58 23.43
N LEU A 226 8.82 -8.05 24.38
CA LEU A 226 8.92 -8.58 25.74
C LEU A 226 7.92 -7.93 26.70
N CYS A 227 7.94 -6.59 26.82
CA CYS A 227 7.12 -5.89 27.82
C CYS A 227 5.88 -5.19 27.25
N ARG A 228 5.66 -5.24 25.94
CA ARG A 228 4.55 -4.57 25.24
C ARG A 228 4.50 -3.04 25.40
N ALA A 229 5.53 -2.41 25.97
CA ALA A 229 5.63 -0.95 26.03
C ALA A 229 5.58 -0.34 24.62
N LEU A 230 4.83 0.75 24.43
CA LEU A 230 4.74 1.43 23.14
C LEU A 230 6.06 2.13 22.81
N ILE A 231 6.72 1.72 21.72
CA ILE A 231 8.04 2.25 21.33
C ILE A 231 7.92 3.24 20.16
N ARG A 232 7.02 2.96 19.22
CA ARG A 232 6.80 3.80 18.04
C ARG A 232 5.46 4.55 18.18
N PRO A 233 5.42 5.88 18.04
CA PRO A 233 4.16 6.62 18.01
C PRO A 233 3.30 6.19 16.82
N ALA A 234 2.03 6.63 16.79
CA ALA A 234 1.10 6.30 15.72
C ALA A 234 1.55 6.93 14.38
N ASP A 235 2.49 6.27 13.72
CA ASP A 235 2.91 6.57 12.36
C ASP A 235 1.89 6.06 11.34
N LEU A 236 2.07 6.47 10.09
CA LEU A 236 1.43 5.92 8.90
C LEU A 236 1.27 4.38 8.99
N ARG A 237 0.09 3.85 8.64
CA ARG A 237 -0.15 2.40 8.59
C ARG A 237 0.82 1.75 7.59
N SER A 238 1.65 0.80 8.04
CA SER A 238 2.51 0.03 7.15
C SER A 238 1.67 -0.96 6.33
N PHE A 239 1.99 -1.09 5.04
CA PHE A 239 1.51 -2.16 4.17
C PHE A 239 2.68 -3.07 3.76
N GLY A 240 3.74 -3.11 4.58
CA GLY A 240 4.91 -3.95 4.35
C GLY A 240 4.63 -5.44 4.39
N ASP A 241 3.49 -5.86 4.95
CA ASP A 241 2.99 -7.24 4.88
C ASP A 241 2.43 -7.62 3.49
N GLY A 242 2.33 -6.66 2.56
CA GLY A 242 1.80 -6.86 1.22
C GLY A 242 0.28 -6.74 1.12
N SER A 243 -0.41 -6.37 2.21
CA SER A 243 -1.87 -6.18 2.19
C SER A 243 -2.30 -5.05 1.23
N THR A 244 -3.51 -5.17 0.70
CA THR A 244 -4.14 -4.21 -0.22
C THR A 244 -5.51 -3.81 0.32
N SER A 245 -5.84 -2.52 0.27
CA SER A 245 -7.14 -2.02 0.70
C SER A 245 -8.25 -2.51 -0.22
N LEU A 246 -9.27 -3.14 0.38
CA LEU A 246 -10.37 -3.74 -0.35
C LEU A 246 -11.57 -2.83 -0.59
N PHE A 247 -11.61 -1.66 0.04
CA PHE A 247 -12.71 -0.69 -0.09
C PHE A 247 -12.71 -0.07 -1.49
N PHE A 248 -13.87 -0.02 -2.15
CA PHE A 248 -14.05 0.67 -3.42
C PHE A 248 -14.00 2.19 -3.24
N GLN A 249 -13.31 2.89 -4.13
CA GLN A 249 -13.33 4.35 -4.18
C GLN A 249 -14.31 4.80 -5.25
N LEU A 250 -15.58 4.93 -4.87
CA LEU A 250 -16.64 5.30 -5.80
C LEU A 250 -16.74 6.81 -6.01
N PHE A 251 -16.33 7.64 -5.04
CA PHE A 251 -16.48 9.10 -5.06
C PHE A 251 -15.16 9.82 -5.02
#